data_AF-A0A8T7MF77-F1
#
_entry.id   AF-A0A8T7MF77-F1
#
_cell.length_a   1.000
_cell.length_b   1.000
_cell.length_c   1.000
_cell.angle_alpha   90.00
_cell.angle_beta   90.00
_cell.angle_gamma   90.00
#
_symmetry.space_group_name_H-M   'P 1'
#
loop_
_entity.id
_entity.type
_entity.pdbx_description
1 polymer ?
#
loop_
_entity_poly.entity_id
_entity_poly.type
_entity_poly.pdbx_seq_one_letter_code
_entity_poly.pdbx_strand_id
1 'polypeptide(L)'
;MSPQEYKKMLQKFVNGVLSVEGFETLYLTTFKSDMGGMYHPLYEILEAVFEAVDAYWYECKLGEETAFVISEERLRQEVKMALNSLNDYIYDNFKK
;
A
#
# COMPACT_ATOMS: atom_id res chain seq x y z
N MET A 1 -7.86 -7.45 8.41
CA MET A 1 -7.84 -8.09 7.07
C MET A 1 -6.77 -9.17 7.03
N SER A 2 -7.01 -10.22 6.24
CA SER A 2 -6.02 -11.22 5.85
C SER A 2 -5.03 -10.66 4.81
N PRO A 3 -3.84 -11.26 4.64
CA PRO A 3 -2.89 -10.81 3.61
C PRO A 3 -3.49 -10.81 2.19
N GLN A 4 -4.45 -11.70 1.93
CA GLN A 4 -5.08 -11.88 0.62
C GLN A 4 -6.09 -10.77 0.33
N GLU A 5 -6.74 -10.24 1.37
CA GLU A 5 -7.61 -9.07 1.25
C GLU A 5 -6.80 -7.80 1.01
N TYR A 6 -5.68 -7.63 1.73
CA TYR A 6 -4.71 -6.57 1.44
C TYR A 6 -4.22 -6.64 -0.01
N LYS A 7 -3.78 -7.82 -0.47
CA LYS A 7 -3.36 -8.03 -1.86
C LYS A 7 -4.41 -7.56 -2.85
N LYS A 8 -5.68 -7.95 -2.66
CA LYS A 8 -6.78 -7.54 -3.55
C LYS A 8 -6.98 -6.03 -3.55
N MET A 9 -6.89 -5.38 -2.39
CA MET A 9 -7.02 -3.93 -2.27
C MET A 9 -5.86 -3.21 -2.99
N LEU A 10 -4.60 -3.57 -2.70
CA LEU A 10 -3.43 -2.97 -3.34
C LEU A 10 -3.48 -3.18 -4.87
N GLN A 11 -3.88 -4.37 -5.31
CA GLN A 11 -3.98 -4.69 -6.74
C GLN A 11 -5.08 -3.88 -7.45
N LYS A 12 -6.23 -3.62 -6.80
CA LYS A 12 -7.26 -2.73 -7.36
C LYS A 12 -6.74 -1.31 -7.53
N PHE A 13 -5.98 -0.81 -6.56
CA PHE A 13 -5.36 0.50 -6.68
C PHE A 13 -4.33 0.53 -7.81
N VAL A 14 -3.36 -0.36 -7.84
CA VAL A 14 -2.33 -0.42 -8.90
C VAL A 14 -2.92 -0.54 -10.31
N ASN A 15 -4.03 -1.26 -10.47
CA ASN A 15 -4.70 -1.42 -11.75
C ASN A 15 -5.63 -0.25 -12.15
N GLY A 16 -5.67 0.83 -11.35
CA GLY A 16 -6.52 1.99 -11.61
C GLY A 16 -8.02 1.76 -11.38
N VAL A 17 -8.40 0.62 -10.78
CA VAL A 17 -9.80 0.33 -10.42
C VAL A 17 -10.24 1.17 -9.22
N LEU A 18 -9.33 1.47 -8.31
CA LEU A 18 -9.55 2.33 -7.16
C LEU A 18 -8.84 3.68 -7.40
N SER A 19 -9.56 4.78 -7.18
CA SER A 19 -8.96 6.13 -7.18
C SER A 19 -8.01 6.29 -6.00
N VAL A 20 -7.14 7.30 -6.03
CA VAL A 20 -6.23 7.61 -4.91
C VAL A 20 -7.01 7.92 -3.63
N GLU A 21 -7.99 8.82 -3.68
CA GLU A 21 -8.81 9.19 -2.52
C GLU A 21 -9.55 7.98 -1.91
N GLY A 22 -10.09 7.12 -2.78
CA GLY A 22 -10.78 5.90 -2.37
C GLY A 22 -9.82 4.87 -1.78
N PHE A 23 -8.61 4.80 -2.31
CA PHE A 23 -7.55 3.92 -1.79
C PHE A 23 -7.05 4.40 -0.43
N GLU A 24 -6.69 5.67 -0.27
CA GLU A 24 -6.22 6.23 1.00
C GLU A 24 -7.23 6.00 2.12
N THR A 25 -8.50 6.34 1.86
CA THR A 25 -9.57 6.18 2.84
C THR A 25 -9.71 4.72 3.27
N LEU A 26 -9.79 3.80 2.31
CA LEU A 26 -9.96 2.37 2.58
C LEU A 26 -8.72 1.78 3.28
N TYR A 27 -7.54 2.14 2.79
CA TYR A 27 -6.25 1.65 3.29
C TYR A 27 -6.04 2.08 4.74
N LEU A 28 -6.10 3.38 5.02
CA LEU A 28 -5.85 3.93 6.36
C LEU A 28 -6.86 3.44 7.39
N THR A 29 -8.13 3.34 7.00
CA THR A 29 -9.18 2.81 7.89
C THR A 29 -8.90 1.35 8.27
N THR A 30 -8.52 0.54 7.28
CA THR A 30 -8.22 -0.88 7.48
C THR A 30 -6.95 -1.06 8.31
N PHE A 31 -5.85 -0.42 7.90
CA PHE A 31 -4.55 -0.55 8.54
C PHE A 31 -4.58 -0.13 10.02
N LYS A 32 -5.22 1.00 10.34
CA LYS A 32 -5.39 1.45 11.74
C LYS A 32 -6.22 0.50 12.58
N SER A 33 -7.20 -0.17 11.98
CA SER A 33 -8.04 -1.16 12.68
C SER A 33 -7.31 -2.47 12.97
N ASP A 34 -6.30 -2.82 12.17
CA ASP A 34 -5.58 -4.09 12.24
C ASP A 34 -4.24 -4.01 13.01
N MET A 35 -3.80 -2.81 13.42
CA MET A 35 -2.46 -2.53 13.98
C MET A 35 -2.10 -3.36 15.23
N GLY A 36 -3.09 -3.88 15.98
CA GLY A 36 -2.86 -4.65 17.21
C GLY A 36 -2.61 -6.16 17.05
N GLY A 37 -2.76 -6.73 15.84
CA GLY A 37 -2.74 -8.19 15.63
C GLY A 37 -1.85 -8.67 14.48
N MET A 38 -1.04 -7.80 13.91
CA MET A 38 -0.33 -8.07 12.66
C MET A 38 1.05 -8.72 12.90
N TYR A 39 1.36 -9.79 12.16
CA TYR A 39 2.68 -10.41 12.18
C TYR A 39 3.74 -9.47 11.57
N HIS A 40 4.94 -9.43 12.16
CA HIS A 40 5.91 -8.36 11.91
C HIS A 40 6.33 -8.20 10.43
N PRO A 41 6.69 -9.25 9.67
CA PRO A 41 6.94 -9.13 8.23
C PRO A 41 5.77 -8.61 7.39
N LEU A 42 4.53 -8.97 7.74
CA LEU A 42 3.36 -8.42 7.05
C LEU A 42 3.17 -6.93 7.40
N TYR A 43 3.42 -6.59 8.66
CA TYR A 43 3.38 -5.20 9.13
C TYR A 43 4.37 -4.32 8.38
N GLU A 44 5.63 -4.71 8.25
CA GLU A 44 6.65 -3.93 7.53
C GLU A 44 6.25 -3.64 6.08
N ILE A 45 5.67 -4.62 5.38
CA ILE A 45 5.20 -4.44 3.99
C ILE A 45 4.07 -3.42 3.93
N LEU A 46 3.16 -3.45 4.91
CA LEU A 46 2.01 -2.55 4.97
C LEU A 46 2.38 -1.18 5.55
N GLU A 47 3.39 -1.09 6.40
CA GLU A 47 3.94 0.16 6.89
C GLU A 47 4.57 0.95 5.74
N ALA A 48 5.29 0.30 4.83
CA ALA A 48 5.81 0.97 3.62
C ALA A 48 4.69 1.60 2.76
N VAL A 49 3.52 0.94 2.66
CA VAL A 49 2.35 1.52 1.98
C VAL A 49 1.77 2.69 2.77
N PHE A 50 1.72 2.57 4.09
CA PHE A 50 1.27 3.65 4.96
C PHE A 50 2.14 4.90 4.80
N GLU A 51 3.47 4.75 4.82
CA GLU A 51 4.42 5.85 4.63
C GLU A 51 4.26 6.50 3.24
N ALA A 52 4.08 5.70 2.18
CA ALA A 52 3.83 6.23 0.85
C ALA A 52 2.51 7.02 0.77
N VAL A 53 1.46 6.54 1.43
CA VAL A 53 0.18 7.27 1.55
C VAL A 53 0.35 8.55 2.36
N ASP A 54 1.08 8.53 3.48
CA ASP A 54 1.34 9.72 4.30
C ASP A 54 2.16 10.78 3.55
N ALA A 55 3.06 10.35 2.66
CA ALA A 55 3.85 11.22 1.80
C ALA A 55 3.09 11.73 0.56
N TYR A 56 1.89 11.23 0.25
CA TYR A 56 1.18 11.65 -0.96
C TYR A 56 0.62 13.07 -0.83
N TRP A 57 0.76 13.86 -1.91
CA TRP A 57 0.15 15.18 -2.04
C TRP A 57 -0.48 15.36 -3.42
N TYR A 58 -1.76 15.72 -3.44
CA TYR A 58 -2.54 15.81 -4.69
C TYR A 58 -2.05 16.85 -5.69
N GLU A 59 -1.30 17.88 -5.25
CA GLU A 59 -0.73 18.88 -6.16
C GLU A 59 0.69 18.53 -6.62
N CYS A 60 1.32 17.51 -6.02
CA CYS A 60 2.66 17.09 -6.38
C CYS A 60 2.64 16.39 -7.74
N LYS A 61 3.43 16.88 -8.68
CA LYS A 61 3.57 16.26 -10.00
C LYS A 61 4.79 15.37 -10.06
N LEU A 62 4.77 14.43 -11.00
CA LEU A 62 5.93 13.60 -11.29
C LEU A 62 7.16 14.48 -11.60
N GLY A 63 8.25 14.27 -10.88
CA GLY A 63 9.49 15.05 -10.99
C GLY A 63 9.61 16.24 -10.03
N GLU A 64 8.55 16.59 -9.29
CA GLU A 64 8.58 17.57 -8.19
C GLU A 64 8.71 16.89 -6.81
N GLU A 65 8.91 15.58 -6.82
CA GLU A 65 8.88 14.71 -5.65
C GLU A 65 10.05 14.94 -4.70
N THR A 66 9.79 14.77 -3.42
CA THR A 66 10.79 14.80 -2.36
C THR A 66 10.67 13.54 -1.51
N ALA A 67 11.51 13.43 -0.47
CA ALA A 67 11.41 12.33 0.48
C ALA A 67 10.09 12.33 1.29
N PHE A 68 9.35 13.44 1.33
CA PHE A 68 8.14 13.61 2.15
C PHE A 68 6.89 13.96 1.35
N VAL A 69 7.03 14.16 0.03
CA VAL A 69 5.95 14.61 -0.84
C VAL A 69 6.09 13.86 -2.17
N ILE A 70 5.11 13.02 -2.49
CA ILE A 70 5.10 12.20 -3.70
C ILE A 70 3.84 12.43 -4.54
N SER A 71 3.99 12.26 -5.85
CA SER A 71 2.88 12.29 -6.81
C SER A 71 2.00 11.05 -6.72
N GLU A 72 0.81 11.09 -7.34
CA GLU A 72 -0.03 9.90 -7.49
C GLU A 72 0.69 8.78 -8.27
N GLU A 73 1.43 9.14 -9.31
CA GLU A 73 2.19 8.18 -10.12
C GLU A 73 3.24 7.46 -9.27
N ARG A 74 3.96 8.19 -8.40
CA ARG A 74 4.94 7.58 -7.49
C ARG A 74 4.27 6.75 -6.41
N LEU A 75 3.16 7.21 -5.83
CA LEU A 75 2.37 6.41 -4.90
C LEU A 75 1.97 5.06 -5.53
N ARG A 76 1.47 5.07 -6.76
CA ARG A 76 1.12 3.83 -7.49
C ARG A 76 2.33 2.91 -7.69
N GLN A 77 3.52 3.46 -7.92
CA GLN A 77 4.75 2.67 -8.03
C GLN A 77 5.15 2.05 -6.69
N GLU A 78 5.14 2.82 -5.60
CA GLU A 78 5.47 2.31 -4.26
C GLU A 78 4.50 1.21 -3.82
N VAL A 79 3.19 1.42 -4.03
CA VAL A 79 2.18 0.38 -3.74
C VAL A 79 2.38 -0.86 -4.60
N LYS A 80 2.83 -0.71 -5.85
CA LYS A 80 3.17 -1.86 -6.71
C LYS A 80 4.38 -2.63 -6.17
N MET A 81 5.39 -1.95 -5.63
CA MET A 81 6.54 -2.61 -5.00
C MET A 81 6.10 -3.39 -3.75
N ALA A 82 5.32 -2.76 -2.87
CA ALA A 82 4.77 -3.43 -1.69
C ALA A 82 3.85 -4.61 -2.06
N LEU A 83 3.05 -4.49 -3.12
CA LEU A 83 2.24 -5.60 -3.63
C LEU A 83 3.09 -6.79 -4.08
N ASN A 84 4.25 -6.55 -4.69
CA ASN A 84 5.18 -7.63 -5.04
C ASN A 84 5.73 -8.31 -3.77
N SER A 85 6.21 -7.54 -2.79
CA SER A 85 6.66 -8.09 -1.51
C SER A 85 5.56 -8.87 -0.79
N LEU A 86 4.32 -8.39 -0.84
CA LEU A 86 3.16 -9.09 -0.29
C LEU A 86 2.87 -10.41 -1.03
N ASN A 87 3.06 -10.46 -2.35
CA ASN A 87 2.92 -11.69 -3.12
C ASN A 87 3.96 -12.73 -2.71
N ASP A 88 5.20 -12.30 -2.51
CA ASP A 88 6.30 -13.17 -2.06
C ASP A 88 6.03 -13.69 -0.65
N TYR A 89 5.67 -12.80 0.29
CA TYR A 89 5.23 -13.17 1.64
C TYR A 89 4.10 -14.21 1.61
N ILE A 90 3.09 -13.98 0.77
CA ILE A 90 1.97 -14.92 0.62
C ILE A 90 2.45 -16.28 0.08
N TYR A 91 3.32 -16.27 -0.92
CA TYR A 91 3.87 -17.49 -1.52
C TYR A 91 4.62 -18.31 -0.46
N ASP A 92 5.52 -17.68 0.28
CA ASP A 92 6.38 -18.35 1.26
C ASP A 92 5.63 -18.89 2.48
N ASN A 93 4.54 -18.23 2.89
CA ASN A 93 3.84 -18.55 4.13
C ASN A 93 2.56 -19.38 3.93
N PHE A 94 2.00 -19.46 2.71
CA PHE A 94 0.68 -20.06 2.49
C PHE A 94 0.57 -21.04 1.32
N LYS A 95 1.63 -21.24 0.52
CA LYS A 95 1.66 -22.37 -0.42
C LYS A 95 2.22 -23.62 0.26
N LYS A 96 1.32 -24.58 0.53
CA LYS A 96 1.66 -26.01 0.63
C LYS A 96 1.55 -26.64 -0.75
#